data_AF-A0A519PB08-F1
#
_entry.id   AF-A0A519PB08-F1
#
_cell.length_a   1.000
_cell.length_b   1.000
_cell.length_c   1.000
_cell.angle_alpha   90.00
_cell.angle_beta   90.00
_cell.angle_gamma   90.00
#
_symmetry.space_group_name_H-M   'P 1'
#
loop_
_entity.id
_entity.type
_entity.pdbx_description
1 polymer ?
#
loop_
_entity_poly.entity_id
_entity_poly.type
_entity_poly.pdbx_seq_one_letter_code
_entity_poly.pdbx_strand_id
1 'polypeptide(L)' 'RRLQRENDERLRRAPVVVLTTTDDKVEIQRCYDLGCNVYITKPVDYESFAGAIRQLGLFLSVMQAPEIE' A
#
# COMPACT_ATOMS: atom_id res chain seq x y z
N ARG A 1 -4.56 -11.16 -6.89
CA ARG A 1 -4.40 -12.36 -6.06
C ARG A 1 -3.06 -12.25 -5.36
N ARG A 2 -2.96 -11.42 -4.30
CA ARG A 2 -1.81 -11.38 -3.36
C ARG A 2 -0.43 -11.22 -4.02
N LEU A 3 -0.42 -10.59 -5.20
CA LEU A 3 0.71 -10.35 -6.12
C LEU A 3 1.69 -11.53 -6.30
N GLN A 4 1.19 -12.56 -7.01
CA GLN A 4 1.92 -13.54 -7.84
C GLN A 4 2.83 -14.59 -7.19
N ARG A 5 2.78 -14.83 -5.88
CA ARG A 5 3.36 -16.07 -5.31
C ARG A 5 2.36 -16.74 -4.37
N GLU A 6 1.68 -17.75 -4.91
CA GLU A 6 0.63 -18.51 -4.21
C GLU A 6 1.18 -19.45 -3.11
N ASN A 7 2.50 -19.59 -2.97
CA ASN A 7 3.11 -20.60 -2.09
C ASN A 7 3.74 -20.07 -0.80
N ASP A 8 3.68 -18.78 -0.51
CA ASP A 8 4.24 -18.24 0.74
C ASP A 8 3.12 -17.73 1.64
N GLU A 9 2.60 -18.60 2.52
CA GLU A 9 1.53 -18.27 3.47
C GLU A 9 1.90 -17.06 4.33
N ARG A 10 3.19 -16.85 4.57
CA ARG A 10 3.80 -15.72 5.26
C ARG A 10 3.38 -14.39 4.65
N LEU A 11 3.49 -14.29 3.33
CA LEU A 11 3.17 -13.07 2.58
C LEU A 11 1.66 -12.84 2.45
N ARG A 12 0.79 -13.78 2.88
CA ARG A 12 -0.66 -13.53 2.93
C ARG A 12 -1.02 -12.37 3.82
N ARG A 13 -0.36 -12.26 4.96
CA ARG A 13 -0.75 -11.33 6.03
C ARG A 13 0.00 -10.00 5.94
N ALA A 14 1.04 -9.93 5.11
CA ALA A 14 1.84 -8.72 4.96
C ALA A 14 0.96 -7.54 4.50
N PRO A 15 1.00 -6.38 5.20
CA PRO A 15 0.31 -5.19 4.74
C PRO A 15 0.94 -4.68 3.45
N VAL A 16 0.12 -4.43 2.43
CA VAL A 16 0.54 -3.94 1.11
C VAL A 16 0.06 -2.51 0.94
N VAL A 17 1.03 -1.60 0.77
CA VAL A 17 0.79 -0.20 0.39
C VAL A 17 1.23 -0.01 -1.06
N VAL A 18 0.32 0.45 -1.91
CA VAL A 18 0.60 0.78 -3.32
C VAL A 18 0.79 2.28 -3.44
N LEU A 19 1.94 2.71 -3.99
CA LEU A 19 2.24 4.10 -4.30
C LEU A 19 2.45 4.23 -5.81
N THR A 20 1.60 4.97 -6.51
CA THR A 20 1.58 5.02 -7.98
C THR A 20 1.11 6.37 -8.51
N THR A 21 1.49 6.75 -9.72
CA THR A 21 1.13 8.06 -10.30
C THR A 21 -0.29 8.16 -10.81
N THR A 22 -1.02 7.04 -10.89
CA THR A 22 -2.41 7.03 -11.36
C THR A 22 -3.39 7.21 -10.21
N ASP A 23 -4.45 7.97 -10.45
CA ASP A 23 -5.63 8.12 -9.60
C ASP A 23 -6.89 7.52 -10.27
N ASP A 24 -6.69 6.69 -11.30
CA ASP A 24 -7.77 6.00 -11.99
C ASP A 24 -8.55 5.09 -11.02
N LYS A 25 -9.85 5.35 -10.90
CA LYS A 25 -10.76 4.63 -10.00
C LYS A 25 -10.82 3.13 -10.28
N VAL A 26 -10.72 2.72 -11.55
CA VAL A 26 -10.73 1.31 -11.95
C VAL A 26 -9.47 0.61 -11.45
N GLU A 27 -8.31 1.24 -11.59
CA GLU A 27 -7.05 0.70 -11.10
C GLU A 27 -7.00 0.66 -9.57
N ILE A 28 -7.56 1.67 -8.90
CA ILE A 28 -7.71 1.68 -7.43
C ILE A 28 -8.52 0.47 -6.98
N GLN A 29 -9.73 0.27 -7.54
CA GLN A 29 -10.60 -0.86 -7.19
C GLN A 29 -9.89 -2.20 -7.44
N ARG A 30 -9.28 -2.33 -8.62
CA ARG A 30 -8.53 -3.53 -8.98
C ARG A 30 -7.40 -3.83 -7.99
N CYS A 31 -6.66 -2.83 -7.52
CA CYS A 31 -5.62 -3.04 -6.52
C CYS A 31 -6.20 -3.58 -5.19
N TYR A 32 -7.33 -3.04 -4.73
CA TYR A 32 -8.01 -3.55 -3.54
C TYR A 32 -8.51 -4.99 -3.76
N ASP A 33 -9.12 -5.30 -4.90
CA ASP A 33 -9.54 -6.67 -5.26
C ASP A 33 -8.36 -7.66 -5.28
N LEU A 34 -7.16 -7.18 -5.62
CA LEU A 34 -5.95 -8.00 -5.65
C LEU A 34 -5.32 -8.22 -4.26
N GLY A 35 -5.77 -7.50 -3.22
CA GLY A 35 -5.29 -7.61 -1.84
C GLY A 35 -4.46 -6.42 -1.33
N CYS A 36 -4.55 -5.26 -1.97
CA CYS A 36 -3.99 -4.02 -1.44
C CYS A 36 -4.72 -3.57 -0.17
N ASN A 37 -3.99 -3.04 0.82
CA ASN A 37 -4.58 -2.46 2.03
C ASN A 37 -4.70 -0.94 1.94
N VAL A 38 -3.74 -0.29 1.29
CA VAL A 38 -3.68 1.16 1.17
C VAL A 38 -3.19 1.53 -0.21
N TYR A 39 -3.93 2.39 -0.91
CA TYR A 39 -3.56 2.94 -2.20
C TYR A 39 -3.29 4.44 -2.07
N ILE A 40 -2.12 4.88 -2.54
CA ILE A 40 -1.68 6.27 -2.48
C ILE A 40 -1.28 6.71 -3.88
N THR A 41 -1.91 7.76 -4.37
CA THR A 41 -1.43 8.44 -5.57
C THR A 41 -0.18 9.22 -5.23
N LYS A 42 0.91 8.96 -5.95
CA LYS A 42 2.22 9.59 -5.76
C LYS A 42 2.07 11.10 -5.99
N PRO A 43 2.34 11.93 -4.97
CA PRO A 43 2.32 13.36 -5.15
C PRO A 43 3.40 13.80 -6.14
N VAL A 44 3.08 14.78 -6.98
CA VAL A 44 3.92 15.18 -8.11
C VAL A 44 5.03 16.12 -7.67
N ASP A 45 4.73 17.05 -6.75
CA ASP A 45 5.71 18.01 -6.24
C ASP A 45 6.43 17.49 -4.99
N TYR A 46 7.64 18.01 -4.76
CA TYR A 46 8.51 17.55 -3.69
C TYR A 46 7.92 17.81 -2.29
N GLU A 47 7.32 18.97 -2.07
CA GLU A 47 6.78 19.35 -0.76
C GLU A 47 5.58 18.47 -0.38
N SER A 48 4.66 18.24 -1.33
CA SER A 48 3.55 17.33 -1.11
C SER A 48 4.01 15.87 -0.97
N PHE A 49 5.05 15.47 -1.69
CA PHE A 49 5.66 14.14 -1.53
C PHE A 49 6.25 13.97 -0.12
N ALA A 50 7.07 14.92 0.33
CA ALA A 50 7.66 14.89 1.67
C ALA A 50 6.59 14.92 2.77
N GLY A 51 5.54 15.72 2.58
CA GLY A 51 4.36 15.74 3.45
C GLY A 51 3.65 14.40 3.53
N ALA A 52 3.35 13.79 2.37
CA ALA A 52 2.67 12.50 2.28
C ALA A 52 3.49 11.37 2.91
N ILE A 53 4.81 11.33 2.67
CA ILE A 53 5.70 10.33 3.27
C ILE A 53 5.77 10.50 4.79
N ARG A 54 5.80 11.73 5.30
CA ARG A 54 5.73 11.98 6.75
C ARG A 54 4.43 11.47 7.35
N GLN A 55 3.29 11.76 6.71
CA GLN A 55 1.98 11.27 7.16
C GLN A 55 1.88 9.74 7.10
N LEU A 56 2.41 9.13 6.03
CA LEU A 56 2.49 7.68 5.91
C LEU A 56 3.34 7.09 7.04
N GLY A 57 4.51 7.66 7.33
CA GLY A 57 5.36 7.22 8.44
C GLY A 57 4.66 7.27 9.80
N LEU A 58 3.89 8.33 10.07
CA LEU A 58 3.07 8.43 11.28
C LEU A 58 1.97 7.36 11.32
N PHE A 59 1.28 7.11 10.21
CA PHE A 59 0.30 6.03 10.11
C PHE A 59 0.95 4.65 10.37
N LEU A 60 2.10 4.38 9.75
CA LEU A 60 2.85 3.14 9.97
C LEU A 60 3.34 3.01 11.43
N SER A 61 3.59 4.12 12.13
CA SER A 61 4.07 4.08 13.53
C SER A 61 3.00 3.64 14.53
N VAL A 62 1.72 3.79 14.19
CA VAL A 62 0.59 3.42 15.05
C VAL A 62 -0.17 2.19 14.57
N MET A 63 0.05 1.77 13.32
CA MET A 63 -0.60 0.57 12.78
C MET A 63 -0.10 -0.69 13.50
N GLN A 64 -1.00 -1.64 13.71
CA GLN A 64 -0.64 -2.99 14.12
C GLN A 64 -0.47 -3.84 12.87
N ALA A 65 0.73 -4.40 12.68
CA ALA A 65 0.99 -5.35 11.60
C ALA A 65 0.95 -6.79 12.15
N PRO A 66 0.38 -7.74 11.40
CA PRO A 66 0.41 -9.14 11.81
C PRO A 66 1.84 -9.67 11.78
N GLU A 67 2.15 -10.61 12.67
CA GLU A 67 3.43 -11.31 12.62
C GLU A 67 3.52 -12.14 11.34
N ILE A 68 4.59 -11.85 10.59
CA ILE A 68 5.01 -12.61 9.43
C ILE A 68 6.08 -13.57 9.93
N GLU A 69 5.66 -14.72 10.47
CA GLU A 69 6.55 -15.88 10.68
C GLU A 69 7.18 -16.27 9.36
#